data_AF-A0A5K4F9U4-F1
#
_entry.id   AF-A0A5K4F9U4-F1
#
_cell.length_a   1.000
_cell.length_b   1.000
_cell.length_c   1.000
_cell.angle_alpha   90.00
_cell.angle_beta   90.00
_cell.angle_gamma   90.00
#
_symmetry.space_group_name_H-M   'P 1'
#
loop_
_entity.id
_entity.type
_entity.pdbx_description
1 polymer ?
#
loop_
_entity_poly.entity_id
_entity_poly.type
_entity_poly.pdbx_seq_one_letter_code
_entity_poly.pdbx_strand_id
1 'polypeptide(L)'
;MLLTSVRYGRFIPWKSVPGSVWGGKERKIPRLTNARKEAFLDELLISRQNHMYLQEPYFSEEVEAATLADEKIRELQMEDKFFYDRYAKQFDRRFPTRNLETFWDKLSRTKRYDV
;
A
#
# COMPACT_ATOMS: atom_id res chain seq x y z
N MET A 1 17.22 -41.09 -20.63
CA MET A 1 16.45 -40.97 -19.36
C MET A 1 17.30 -41.52 -18.23
N LEU A 2 17.88 -40.67 -17.40
CA LEU A 2 18.70 -41.06 -16.22
C LEU A 2 18.77 -39.83 -15.29
N LEU A 3 17.65 -39.43 -14.68
CA LEU A 3 17.59 -38.18 -13.88
C LEU A 3 16.89 -38.36 -12.53
N THR A 4 17.20 -39.44 -11.82
CA THR A 4 16.94 -39.55 -10.38
C THR A 4 17.98 -40.48 -9.73
N SER A 5 19.27 -40.13 -9.80
CA SER A 5 20.24 -40.80 -8.93
C SER A 5 20.03 -40.31 -7.50
N VAL A 6 19.39 -41.16 -6.70
CA VAL A 6 19.30 -41.07 -5.24
C VAL A 6 20.73 -40.94 -4.69
N ARG A 7 21.12 -39.73 -4.28
CA ARG A 7 22.35 -39.51 -3.49
C ARG A 7 21.95 -38.99 -2.11
N TYR A 8 21.71 -39.92 -1.20
CA TYR A 8 21.79 -39.74 0.27
C TYR A 8 21.30 -38.38 0.81
N GLY A 9 20.12 -37.92 0.40
CA GLY A 9 19.53 -36.67 0.91
C GLY A 9 20.32 -35.39 0.61
N ARG A 10 21.32 -35.39 -0.28
CA ARG A 10 22.12 -34.20 -0.62
C ARG A 10 21.68 -33.58 -1.95
N PHE A 11 21.37 -32.29 -1.91
CA PHE A 11 20.93 -31.50 -3.05
C PHE A 11 22.09 -31.28 -4.06
N ILE A 12 22.03 -31.90 -5.24
CA ILE A 12 23.07 -31.75 -6.28
C ILE A 12 22.92 -30.37 -6.94
N PRO A 13 23.98 -29.55 -7.04
CA PRO A 13 23.93 -28.32 -7.80
C PRO A 13 23.71 -28.64 -9.29
N TRP A 14 22.61 -28.10 -9.85
CA TRP A 14 22.23 -28.27 -11.24
C TRP A 14 23.32 -27.70 -12.17
N LYS A 15 23.72 -28.46 -13.20
CA LYS A 15 24.58 -27.93 -14.29
C LYS A 15 23.78 -27.10 -15.31
N SER A 16 22.51 -27.45 -15.52
CA SER A 16 21.56 -26.74 -16.37
C SER A 16 20.13 -27.08 -15.90
N VAL A 17 19.19 -26.17 -16.08
CA VAL A 17 17.75 -26.39 -15.82
C VAL A 17 17.04 -26.26 -17.17
N PRO A 18 16.33 -27.30 -17.64
CA PRO A 18 15.64 -27.21 -18.93
C PRO A 18 14.45 -26.25 -18.84
N GLY A 19 14.38 -25.29 -19.77
CA GLY A 19 13.31 -24.31 -19.82
C GLY A 19 13.44 -23.21 -18.77
N SER A 20 12.36 -22.90 -18.05
CA SER A 20 12.34 -21.81 -17.07
C SER A 20 13.06 -22.19 -15.78
N VAL A 21 13.91 -21.29 -15.27
CA VAL A 21 14.70 -21.52 -14.04
C VAL A 21 13.80 -21.63 -12.80
N TRP A 22 12.68 -20.91 -12.77
CA TRP A 22 11.81 -20.78 -11.59
C TRP A 22 10.43 -21.43 -11.75
N GLY A 23 10.07 -21.81 -12.98
CA GLY A 23 8.79 -22.42 -13.32
C GLY A 23 8.93 -23.86 -13.84
N GLY A 24 7.82 -24.58 -13.93
CA GLY A 24 7.79 -25.95 -14.46
C GLY A 24 8.13 -27.03 -13.44
N LYS A 25 8.21 -28.28 -13.93
CA LYS A 25 8.43 -29.48 -13.10
C LYS A 25 9.87 -29.58 -12.60
N GLU A 26 10.84 -29.24 -13.45
CA GLU A 26 12.26 -29.22 -13.10
C GLU A 26 12.71 -27.76 -12.98
N ARG A 27 13.01 -27.32 -11.76
CA ARG A 27 13.35 -25.92 -11.45
C ARG A 27 14.52 -25.83 -10.48
N LYS A 28 15.20 -24.69 -10.49
CA LYS A 28 16.25 -24.40 -9.51
C LYS A 28 15.63 -24.17 -8.14
N ILE A 29 15.99 -25.00 -7.17
CA ILE A 29 15.58 -24.78 -5.77
C ILE A 29 16.61 -23.87 -5.11
N PRO A 30 16.23 -22.66 -4.67
CA PRO A 30 17.16 -21.75 -4.00
C PRO A 30 17.55 -22.32 -2.64
N ARG A 31 18.83 -22.21 -2.27
CA ARG A 31 19.30 -22.62 -0.95
C ARG A 31 18.89 -21.59 0.10
N LEU A 32 18.46 -22.08 1.26
CA LEU A 32 18.22 -21.24 2.43
C LEU A 32 19.56 -20.99 3.12
N THR A 33 20.13 -19.81 2.88
CA THR A 33 21.37 -19.35 3.54
C THR A 33 21.07 -18.89 4.97
N ASN A 34 22.08 -18.86 5.84
CA ASN A 34 21.92 -18.34 7.21
C ASN A 34 21.44 -16.89 7.21
N ALA A 35 22.00 -16.03 6.34
CA ALA A 35 21.55 -14.66 6.16
C ALA A 35 20.05 -14.55 5.82
N ARG A 36 19.49 -15.49 5.03
CA ARG A 36 18.04 -15.51 4.72
C ARG A 36 17.21 -15.96 5.91
N LYS A 37 17.74 -16.82 6.78
CA LYS A 37 17.08 -17.22 8.02
C LYS A 37 17.08 -16.07 9.02
N GLU A 38 18.20 -15.38 9.17
CA GLU A 38 18.36 -14.20 10.04
C GLU A 38 17.38 -13.10 9.62
N ALA A 39 17.37 -12.70 8.34
CA ALA A 39 16.42 -11.70 7.84
C ALA A 39 14.94 -12.09 8.07
N PHE A 40 14.60 -13.37 7.94
CA PHE A 40 13.25 -13.85 8.24
C PHE A 40 12.91 -13.77 9.74
N LEU A 41 13.88 -14.05 10.62
CA LEU A 41 13.69 -13.90 12.06
C LEU A 41 13.53 -12.43 12.45
N ASP A 42 14.27 -11.52 11.83
CA ASP A 42 14.15 -10.08 12.08
C ASP A 42 12.75 -9.56 11.73
N GLU A 43 12.21 -9.95 10.57
CA GLU A 43 10.82 -9.66 10.15
C GLU A 43 9.79 -10.22 11.15
N LEU A 44 10.02 -11.43 11.66
CA LEU A 44 9.14 -12.02 12.69
C LEU A 44 9.20 -11.24 14.02
N LEU A 45 10.36 -10.72 14.39
CA LEU A 45 10.51 -9.90 15.60
C LEU A 45 9.78 -8.56 15.44
N ILE A 46 9.88 -7.90 14.28
CA ILE A 46 9.12 -6.68 13.98
C ILE A 46 7.62 -6.96 14.00
N SER A 47 7.17 -8.03 13.35
CA SER A 47 5.76 -8.43 13.34
C SER A 47 5.23 -8.70 14.76
N ARG A 48 6.02 -9.40 15.58
CA ARG A 48 5.69 -9.61 17.00
C ARG A 48 5.58 -8.29 17.75
N GLN A 49 6.52 -7.38 17.56
CA GLN A 49 6.50 -6.07 18.21
C GLN A 49 5.27 -5.26 17.79
N ASN A 50 4.93 -5.25 16.50
CA ASN A 50 3.71 -4.60 16.01
C ASN A 50 2.46 -5.21 16.64
N HIS A 51 2.39 -6.53 16.77
CA HIS A 51 1.26 -7.20 17.42
C HIS A 51 1.14 -6.81 18.91
N MET A 52 2.24 -6.58 19.61
CA MET A 52 2.20 -6.07 21.00
C MET A 52 1.62 -4.66 21.06
N TYR A 53 2.01 -3.76 20.15
CA TYR A 53 1.49 -2.39 20.13
C TYR A 53 0.02 -2.30 19.72
N LEU A 54 -0.45 -3.22 18.87
CA LEU A 54 -1.83 -3.23 18.37
C LEU A 54 -2.81 -3.97 19.30
N GLN A 55 -2.34 -4.59 20.39
CA GLN A 55 -3.21 -5.31 21.34
C GLN A 55 -4.03 -4.39 22.24
N GLU A 56 -3.54 -3.17 22.51
CA GLU A 56 -4.16 -2.25 23.46
C GLU A 56 -4.58 -0.96 22.73
N PRO A 57 -5.79 -0.94 22.12
CA PRO A 57 -6.30 0.28 21.51
C PRO A 57 -6.57 1.34 22.59
N TYR A 58 -6.36 2.61 22.24
CA TYR A 58 -6.59 3.73 23.17
C TYR A 58 -8.08 3.92 23.50
N PHE A 59 -8.96 3.70 22.52
CA PHE A 59 -10.41 3.72 22.67
C PHE A 59 -10.98 2.30 22.62
N SER A 60 -12.05 2.05 23.37
CA SER A 60 -12.85 0.83 23.16
C SER A 60 -13.65 0.94 21.86
N GLU A 61 -14.00 -0.21 21.29
CA GLU A 61 -14.78 -0.29 20.04
C GLU A 61 -16.11 0.49 20.13
N GLU A 62 -16.74 0.50 21.31
CA GLU A 62 -17.99 1.24 21.56
C GLU A 62 -17.79 2.75 21.49
N VAL A 63 -16.67 3.26 22.03
CA VAL A 63 -16.34 4.68 21.99
C VAL A 63 -15.99 5.11 20.58
N GLU A 64 -15.18 4.32 19.87
CA GLU A 64 -14.85 4.56 18.47
C GLU A 64 -16.10 4.57 17.60
N ALA A 65 -17.01 3.61 17.76
CA ALA A 65 -18.26 3.56 17.00
C ALA A 65 -19.16 4.78 17.23
N ALA A 66 -19.18 5.31 18.46
CA ALA A 66 -19.95 6.50 18.80
C ALA A 66 -19.35 7.79 18.20
N THR A 67 -18.03 7.92 18.10
CA THR A 67 -17.35 9.11 17.56
C THR A 67 -17.11 9.06 16.05
N LEU A 68 -17.15 7.87 15.45
CA LEU A 68 -16.73 7.63 14.07
C LEU A 68 -17.43 8.53 13.03
N ALA A 69 -18.73 8.80 13.20
CA ALA A 69 -19.47 9.62 12.24
C ALA A 69 -19.00 11.09 12.26
N ASP A 70 -18.85 11.66 13.46
CA ASP A 70 -18.43 13.04 13.65
C ASP A 70 -16.95 13.23 13.26
N GLU A 71 -16.09 12.27 13.61
CA GLU A 71 -14.68 12.27 13.23
C GLU A 71 -14.52 12.19 11.71
N LYS A 72 -15.25 11.29 11.03
CA LYS A 72 -15.24 11.21 9.57
C LYS A 72 -15.69 12.50 8.91
N ILE A 73 -16.76 13.14 9.40
CA ILE A 73 -17.22 14.43 8.86
C ILE A 73 -16.12 15.48 9.02
N ARG A 74 -15.47 15.53 10.19
CA ARG A 74 -14.39 16.48 10.47
C ARG A 74 -13.15 16.23 9.60
N GLU A 75 -12.77 14.97 9.41
CA GLU A 75 -11.66 14.58 8.54
C GLU A 75 -11.94 14.96 7.08
N LEU A 76 -13.13 14.64 6.57
CA LEU A 76 -13.55 15.03 5.22
C LEU A 76 -13.52 16.55 5.02
N GLN A 77 -14.01 17.33 6.00
CA GLN A 77 -13.93 18.79 5.94
C GLN A 77 -12.50 19.31 5.90
N MET A 78 -11.59 18.67 6.64
CA MET A 78 -10.16 19.02 6.63
C MET A 78 -9.50 18.64 5.30
N GLU A 79 -9.78 17.45 4.77
CA GLU A 79 -9.31 16.99 3.45
C GLU A 79 -9.79 17.92 2.35
N ASP A 80 -11.08 18.28 2.34
CA ASP A 80 -11.66 19.24 1.40
C ASP A 80 -10.93 20.58 1.49
N LYS A 81 -10.73 21.10 2.71
CA LYS A 81 -9.99 22.35 2.90
C LYS A 81 -8.57 22.28 2.33
N PHE A 82 -7.83 21.22 2.63
CA PHE A 82 -6.48 21.02 2.08
C PHE A 82 -6.49 20.93 0.54
N PHE A 83 -7.48 20.23 -0.01
CA PHE A 83 -7.65 20.10 -1.45
C PHE A 83 -7.94 21.46 -2.11
N TYR A 84 -8.94 22.19 -1.63
CA TYR A 84 -9.33 23.48 -2.21
C TYR A 84 -8.25 24.56 -2.02
N ASP A 85 -7.53 24.56 -0.89
CA ASP A 85 -6.38 25.44 -0.68
C ASP A 85 -5.25 25.15 -1.68
N ARG A 86 -4.98 23.87 -1.93
CA ARG A 86 -3.98 23.45 -2.93
C ARG A 86 -4.44 23.79 -4.35
N TYR A 87 -5.72 23.58 -4.65
CA TYR A 87 -6.32 23.93 -5.94
C TYR A 87 -6.23 25.43 -6.19
N ALA A 88 -6.57 26.27 -5.20
CA ALA A 88 -6.47 27.72 -5.28
C ALA A 88 -5.03 28.15 -5.60
N LYS A 89 -4.04 27.64 -4.87
CA LYS A 89 -2.62 27.91 -5.16
C LYS A 89 -2.19 27.52 -6.57
N GLN A 90 -2.72 26.41 -7.11
CA GLN A 90 -2.42 25.99 -8.48
C GLN A 90 -3.14 26.86 -9.52
N PHE A 91 -4.38 27.26 -9.24
CA PHE A 91 -5.17 28.13 -10.09
C PHE A 91 -4.50 29.50 -10.23
N ASP A 92 -4.11 30.12 -9.11
CA ASP A 92 -3.46 31.44 -9.09
C ASP A 92 -2.12 31.42 -9.83
N ARG A 93 -1.36 30.33 -9.72
CA ARG A 93 -0.11 30.14 -10.48
C ARG A 93 -0.35 30.04 -11.99
N ARG A 94 -1.44 29.38 -12.41
CA ARG A 94 -1.74 29.15 -13.83
C ARG A 94 -2.46 30.34 -14.47
N PHE A 95 -3.28 31.05 -13.70
CA PHE A 95 -4.14 32.13 -14.17
C PHE A 95 -4.03 33.35 -13.24
N PRO A 96 -2.87 34.03 -13.20
CA PRO A 96 -2.64 35.13 -12.26
C PRO A 96 -3.59 36.33 -12.45
N THR A 97 -4.23 36.45 -13.61
CA THR A 97 -5.17 37.53 -13.93
C THR A 97 -6.64 37.17 -13.65
N ARG A 98 -6.93 35.94 -13.23
CA ARG A 98 -8.30 35.47 -12.96
C ARG A 98 -8.50 35.32 -11.46
N ASN A 99 -9.65 35.76 -10.95
CA ASN A 99 -10.06 35.44 -9.60
C ASN A 99 -10.79 34.08 -9.58
N LEU A 100 -10.33 33.18 -8.71
CA LEU A 100 -10.90 31.87 -8.49
C LEU A 100 -12.41 31.90 -8.20
N GLU A 101 -12.86 32.83 -7.35
CA GLU A 101 -14.29 32.98 -6.98
C GLU A 101 -15.13 33.29 -8.21
N THR A 102 -14.70 34.25 -9.02
CA THR A 102 -15.40 34.63 -10.27
C THR A 102 -15.43 33.50 -11.29
N PHE A 103 -14.40 32.65 -11.30
CA PHE A 103 -14.35 31.48 -12.17
C PHE A 103 -15.36 30.42 -11.75
N TRP A 104 -15.46 30.14 -10.45
CA TRP A 104 -16.45 29.20 -9.91
C TRP A 104 -17.89 29.69 -10.11
N ASP A 105 -18.15 30.98 -9.89
CA ASP A 105 -19.46 31.59 -10.15
C ASP A 105 -19.87 31.48 -11.62
N LYS A 106 -18.91 31.64 -12.53
CA LYS A 106 -19.18 31.46 -13.96
C LYS A 106 -19.50 30.00 -14.29
N LEU A 107 -18.76 29.06 -13.68
CA LEU A 107 -18.97 27.62 -13.87
C LEU A 107 -20.37 27.19 -13.38
N SER A 108 -20.78 27.67 -12.19
CA SER A 108 -22.07 27.33 -11.58
C SER A 108 -23.24 27.86 -12.41
N ARG A 109 -23.15 29.09 -12.95
CA ARG A 109 -24.17 29.66 -13.85
C ARG A 109 -24.32 28.90 -15.17
N THR A 110 -23.24 28.30 -15.67
CA THR A 110 -23.27 27.50 -16.91
C THR A 110 -23.68 26.05 -16.70
N LYS A 111 -23.80 25.60 -15.44
CA LYS A 111 -24.15 24.22 -15.11
C LYS A 111 -25.59 23.94 -15.55
N ARG A 112 -25.74 23.14 -16.61
CA ARG A 112 -27.03 22.55 -16.97
C ARG A 112 -27.22 21.31 -16.11
N TYR A 113 -28.37 21.21 -15.46
CA TYR A 113 -28.78 19.98 -14.79
C TYR A 113 -29.48 19.10 -15.84
N ASP A 114 -29.15 17.81 -15.89
CA ASP A 114 -30.00 16.85 -16.60
C ASP A 114 -31.35 16.81 -15.86
N VAL A 115 -32.39 17.25 -16.57
CA VAL A 115 -33.80 17.12 -16.16
C VAL A 115 -34.35 15.84 -16.76
#